data_AF-A0A7J6ASZ1-F1
#
_entry.id   AF-A0A7J6ASZ1-F1
#
_cell.length_a   1.000
_cell.length_b   1.000
_cell.length_c   1.000
_cell.angle_alpha   90.00
_cell.angle_beta   90.00
_cell.angle_gamma   90.00
#
_symmetry.space_group_name_H-M   'P 1'
#
loop_
_entity.id
_entity.type
_entity.pdbx_description
1 polymer ?
#
loop_
_entity_poly.entity_id
_entity_poly.type
_entity_poly.pdbx_seq_one_letter_code
_entity_poly.pdbx_strand_id
1 'polypeptide(L)'
;MLQQVRAVLEAQGEGELYCIRKPIILHHHSPLSTSHNSCSYPPTREKGIQIFWNWCFFSCRHRATFEQVCSGVLGFILLFLLHSASGVDNLNKITKFLQDKYGGNNQYALGINVPHRYCDQDATLDQNFLPDDNDAQKVKDAMADDDKIYKGVQLIGARPKPIGKSQNNYHSEYLLLIKSMSRRLRRFDPLMKTLLDSKTDDCTVFFTLNSPCVKTCSTPNGQYSIIPALRMLFQNHNGPKAFVFNRVWDHDVDNPEWENNIKTINAIIPVYRCDEGQCIRCVNNNNVDKRCLQNQSHG
;
A
#
# COMPACT_ATOMS: atom_id res chain seq x y z
N MET A 1 -44.15 20.54 -3.83
CA MET A 1 -43.55 20.39 -2.49
C MET A 1 -42.12 20.95 -2.55
N LEU A 2 -42.07 22.25 -2.83
CA LEU A 2 -40.91 23.14 -2.78
C LEU A 2 -41.12 23.99 -1.52
N GLN A 3 -40.03 24.43 -0.89
CA GLN A 3 -39.94 25.17 0.39
C GLN A 3 -39.92 24.30 1.65
N GLN A 4 -38.71 23.91 2.09
CA GLN A 4 -38.28 23.92 3.52
C GLN A 4 -36.89 23.28 3.77
N VAL A 5 -35.88 23.61 2.96
CA VAL A 5 -34.46 23.49 3.39
C VAL A 5 -33.68 24.71 2.92
N ARG A 6 -34.22 25.89 3.23
CA ARG A 6 -33.55 27.18 3.10
C ARG A 6 -33.70 27.91 4.42
N ALA A 7 -32.87 27.55 5.40
CA ALA A 7 -32.53 28.34 6.59
C ALA A 7 -31.76 27.48 7.62
N VAL A 8 -30.50 27.11 7.34
CA VAL A 8 -29.43 26.95 8.35
C VAL A 8 -28.07 27.06 7.65
N LEU A 9 -27.76 28.19 7.00
CA LEU A 9 -26.39 28.57 6.60
C LEU A 9 -26.27 30.10 6.43
N GLU A 10 -26.84 30.86 7.37
CA GLU A 10 -26.60 32.30 7.50
C GLU A 10 -26.36 32.62 8.96
N ALA A 11 -25.12 32.38 9.42
CA ALA A 11 -24.51 33.06 10.56
C ALA A 11 -23.10 32.50 10.74
N GLN A 12 -22.09 33.16 10.16
CA GLN A 12 -20.81 33.50 10.81
C GLN A 12 -19.76 33.92 9.78
N GLY A 13 -19.38 35.19 9.85
CA GLY A 13 -17.99 35.62 9.67
C GLY A 13 -17.49 35.84 8.26
N GLU A 14 -17.78 37.03 7.73
CA GLU A 14 -17.07 37.64 6.61
C GLU A 14 -15.55 37.74 6.93
N GLY A 15 -14.73 37.06 6.13
CA GLY A 15 -13.29 37.25 6.08
C GLY A 15 -12.89 37.64 4.66
N GLU A 16 -12.85 38.95 4.39
CA GLU A 16 -12.40 39.49 3.11
C GLU A 16 -10.90 39.25 2.90
N LEU A 17 -10.56 38.52 1.83
CA LEU A 17 -9.21 38.50 1.27
C LEU A 17 -8.97 39.79 0.49
N TYR A 18 -8.14 40.69 1.02
CA TYR A 18 -7.65 41.84 0.27
C TYR A 18 -6.43 41.47 -0.58
N CYS A 19 -6.63 41.41 -1.89
CA CYS A 19 -5.56 41.46 -2.89
C CYS A 19 -5.16 42.93 -3.11
N ILE A 20 -4.01 43.35 -2.57
CA ILE A 20 -3.46 44.67 -2.90
C ILE A 20 -2.85 44.61 -4.31
N ARG A 21 -3.60 45.08 -5.32
CA ARG A 21 -3.06 45.43 -6.64
C ARG A 21 -2.25 46.73 -6.51
N LYS A 22 -0.94 46.67 -6.71
CA LYS A 22 -0.14 47.87 -7.01
C LYS A 22 -0.25 48.19 -8.51
N PRO A 23 -0.33 49.48 -8.89
CA PRO A 23 -0.44 49.89 -10.29
C PRO A 23 0.84 49.58 -11.07
N ILE A 24 0.66 49.08 -12.29
CA ILE A 24 1.70 48.90 -13.30
C ILE A 24 2.01 50.28 -13.88
N ILE A 25 3.24 50.77 -13.67
CA ILE A 25 3.82 51.83 -14.50
C ILE A 25 4.70 51.12 -15.53
N LEU A 26 4.32 51.23 -16.80
CA LEU A 26 5.06 50.75 -17.96
C LEU A 26 6.27 51.67 -18.21
N HIS A 27 7.48 51.13 -18.13
CA HIS A 27 8.60 51.64 -18.91
C HIS A 27 9.45 50.48 -19.46
N HIS A 28 9.75 50.59 -20.76
CA HIS A 28 10.51 49.68 -21.60
C HIS A 28 11.96 49.43 -21.09
N HIS A 29 12.39 48.16 -21.18
CA HIS A 29 13.63 47.63 -21.81
C HIS A 29 14.15 46.38 -21.07
N SER A 30 14.31 45.28 -21.81
CA SER A 30 14.94 44.01 -21.40
C SER A 30 16.49 44.11 -21.41
N PRO A 31 17.30 43.05 -21.13
CA PRO A 31 17.06 41.72 -20.53
C PRO A 31 18.10 41.31 -19.44
N LEU A 32 17.95 40.07 -18.91
CA LEU A 32 18.88 39.25 -18.10
C LEU A 32 19.09 39.61 -16.59
N SER A 33 18.54 38.77 -15.70
CA SER A 33 19.34 37.78 -14.96
C SER A 33 18.47 36.98 -13.97
N THR A 34 18.93 35.78 -13.67
CA THR A 34 18.42 34.79 -12.71
C THR A 34 18.38 35.28 -11.27
N SER A 35 17.32 34.97 -10.51
CA SER A 35 17.40 34.99 -9.04
C SER A 35 16.58 33.87 -8.39
N HIS A 36 17.28 33.10 -7.56
CA HIS A 36 16.77 32.14 -6.58
C HIS A 36 15.88 32.82 -5.53
N ASN A 37 14.77 32.18 -5.16
CA ASN A 37 14.04 32.51 -3.94
C ASN A 37 14.51 31.61 -2.81
N SER A 38 15.27 32.19 -1.88
CA SER A 38 15.60 31.63 -0.56
C SER A 38 14.89 32.48 0.49
N CYS A 39 14.02 31.86 1.28
CA CYS A 39 13.45 32.46 2.48
C CYS A 39 14.36 32.16 3.67
N SER A 40 14.84 33.21 4.35
CA SER A 40 15.63 33.11 5.59
C SER A 40 14.77 33.54 6.78
N TYR A 41 14.85 32.78 7.88
CA TYR A 41 14.28 33.13 9.18
C TYR A 41 15.28 33.95 10.02
N PRO A 42 14.83 34.90 10.86
CA PRO A 42 15.70 35.55 11.83
C PRO A 42 15.95 34.67 13.08
N PRO A 43 17.08 34.86 13.79
CA PRO A 43 17.50 33.99 14.89
C PRO A 43 17.02 34.50 16.25
N THR A 44 16.69 33.59 17.17
CA THR A 44 16.64 33.90 18.62
C THR A 44 17.21 32.73 19.44
N ARG A 45 18.41 32.93 19.98
CA ARG A 45 18.96 32.38 21.24
C ARG A 45 19.10 33.60 22.16
N GLU A 46 18.82 33.61 23.46
CA GLU A 46 19.20 32.66 24.50
C GLU A 46 18.47 32.99 25.83
N LYS A 47 18.32 31.96 26.69
CA LYS A 47 18.22 31.97 28.18
C LYS A 47 16.88 32.32 28.88
N GLY A 48 16.23 31.26 29.37
CA GLY A 48 16.14 31.03 30.83
C GLY A 48 14.81 31.28 31.54
N ILE A 49 14.39 30.26 32.30
CA ILE A 49 13.39 30.26 33.41
C ILE A 49 11.93 29.95 33.04
N GLN A 50 11.66 28.64 33.08
CA GLN A 50 10.58 27.92 33.78
C GLN A 50 9.27 28.63 34.24
N ILE A 51 8.20 27.81 34.17
CA ILE A 51 6.88 27.82 34.84
C ILE A 51 5.77 28.74 34.28
N PHE A 52 4.77 28.19 33.58
CA PHE A 52 3.51 27.68 34.14
C PHE A 52 2.58 27.17 33.04
N TRP A 53 2.09 25.94 33.22
CA TRP A 53 0.96 25.37 32.49
C TRP A 53 -0.32 25.97 33.03
N ASN A 54 -1.13 26.65 32.21
CA ASN A 54 -2.50 26.97 32.57
C ASN A 54 -3.45 25.92 31.99
N TRP A 55 -3.83 24.98 32.86
CA TRP A 55 -5.06 24.20 32.75
C TRP A 55 -6.20 25.03 33.34
N CYS A 56 -7.26 25.24 32.57
CA CYS A 56 -8.51 25.77 33.11
C CYS A 56 -9.21 24.69 33.94
N PHE A 57 -9.24 24.87 35.26
CA PHE A 57 -10.14 24.17 36.18
C PHE A 57 -11.39 25.00 36.40
N PHE A 58 -12.57 24.46 36.07
CA PHE A 58 -13.83 24.87 36.67
C PHE A 58 -14.16 23.88 37.78
N SER A 59 -14.25 24.38 39.01
CA SER A 59 -14.69 23.61 40.18
C SER A 59 -15.92 24.32 40.75
N CYS A 60 -17.08 23.67 40.69
CA CYS A 60 -18.30 24.11 41.38
C CYS A 60 -18.55 23.17 42.58
N ARG A 61 -18.81 23.78 43.74
CA ARG A 61 -18.94 23.13 45.06
C ARG A 61 -20.41 22.81 45.35
N HIS A 62 -20.67 21.60 45.83
CA HIS A 62 -21.99 21.08 46.21
C HIS A 62 -22.64 21.78 47.42
N ARG A 63 -23.98 21.96 47.37
CA ARG A 63 -24.90 21.58 48.46
C ARG A 63 -26.32 21.29 47.94
N ALA A 64 -26.94 20.28 48.57
CA ALA A 64 -28.28 19.66 48.44
C ALA A 64 -29.43 20.61 48.03
N THR A 65 -30.51 20.20 47.35
CA THR A 65 -31.40 19.03 47.49
C THR A 65 -32.18 18.77 46.17
N PHE A 66 -32.98 17.69 46.16
CA PHE A 66 -34.13 17.40 45.29
C PHE A 66 -33.94 16.57 44.00
N GLU A 67 -34.87 15.64 43.87
CA GLU A 67 -35.04 14.56 42.88
C GLU A 67 -35.11 15.08 41.44
N GLN A 68 -34.43 14.41 40.48
CA GLN A 68 -35.02 14.07 39.19
C GLN A 68 -34.12 13.18 38.31
N VAL A 69 -34.77 12.19 37.71
CA VAL A 69 -34.29 11.22 36.72
C VAL A 69 -33.70 11.92 35.49
N CYS A 70 -32.56 11.43 34.99
CA CYS A 70 -32.22 11.43 33.56
C CYS A 70 -31.26 10.26 33.25
N SER A 71 -31.84 9.10 32.92
CA SER A 71 -31.19 8.11 32.06
C SER A 71 -30.88 8.76 30.72
N GLY A 72 -29.61 8.87 30.35
CA GLY A 72 -29.21 9.54 29.12
C GLY A 72 -27.85 9.09 28.61
N VAL A 73 -27.86 8.08 27.74
CA VAL A 73 -26.95 7.91 26.58
C VAL A 73 -25.47 8.17 26.85
N LEU A 74 -24.78 7.19 27.45
CA LEU A 74 -23.31 7.20 27.57
C LEU A 74 -22.74 5.83 27.20
N GLY A 75 -23.05 5.38 25.97
CA GLY A 75 -22.52 4.10 25.54
C GLY A 75 -22.80 3.75 24.10
N PHE A 76 -22.34 4.54 23.12
CA PHE A 76 -22.32 4.09 21.71
C PHE A 76 -21.31 4.85 20.82
N ILE A 77 -20.11 5.21 21.28
CA ILE A 77 -19.07 5.70 20.35
C ILE A 77 -17.67 5.24 20.78
N LEU A 78 -17.35 3.96 20.59
CA LEU A 78 -15.96 3.47 20.58
C LEU A 78 -15.81 2.10 19.90
N LEU A 79 -16.57 1.85 18.83
CA LEU A 79 -16.52 0.59 18.06
C LEU A 79 -15.88 0.72 16.66
N PHE A 80 -15.18 1.83 16.38
CA PHE A 80 -14.57 2.08 15.06
C PHE A 80 -13.04 1.99 15.01
N LEU A 81 -12.36 1.52 16.07
CA LEU A 81 -10.87 1.51 16.11
C LEU A 81 -10.21 0.13 16.05
N LEU A 82 -10.93 -0.88 15.54
CA LEU A 82 -10.34 -2.18 15.20
C LEU A 82 -10.73 -2.58 13.77
N HIS A 83 -10.50 -1.69 12.79
CA HIS A 83 -10.31 -2.18 11.42
C HIS A 83 -8.91 -2.80 11.37
N SER A 84 -8.77 -4.03 11.88
CA SER A 84 -7.68 -4.90 11.44
C SER A 84 -7.71 -4.87 9.93
N ALA A 85 -6.61 -4.44 9.29
CA ALA A 85 -6.51 -4.38 7.83
C ALA A 85 -7.16 -5.63 7.25
N SER A 86 -8.33 -5.44 6.60
CA SER A 86 -9.14 -6.54 6.14
C SER A 86 -8.30 -7.36 5.16
N GLY A 87 -8.22 -8.66 5.41
CA GLY A 87 -7.65 -9.58 4.44
C GLY A 87 -8.49 -9.56 3.16
N VAL A 88 -7.95 -10.10 2.08
CA VAL A 88 -8.74 -10.38 0.88
C VAL A 88 -9.36 -11.77 1.09
N ASP A 89 -10.69 -11.87 1.11
CA ASP A 89 -11.37 -13.12 1.47
C ASP A 89 -11.36 -14.13 0.31
N ASN A 90 -11.50 -13.65 -0.93
CA ASN A 90 -11.57 -14.49 -2.13
C ASN A 90 -10.18 -14.86 -2.71
N LEU A 91 -9.13 -14.86 -1.89
CA LEU A 91 -7.73 -15.03 -2.34
C LEU A 91 -7.47 -16.34 -3.08
N ASN A 92 -8.17 -17.42 -2.71
CA ASN A 92 -8.03 -18.71 -3.36
C ASN A 92 -8.45 -18.66 -4.83
N LYS A 93 -9.61 -18.08 -5.14
CA LYS A 93 -10.10 -17.96 -6.52
C LYS A 93 -9.22 -17.00 -7.31
N ILE A 94 -8.86 -15.87 -6.71
CA ILE A 94 -7.98 -14.87 -7.33
C ILE A 94 -6.64 -15.50 -7.70
N THR A 95 -6.01 -16.18 -6.75
CA THR A 95 -4.70 -16.80 -6.98
C THR A 95 -4.79 -17.91 -8.01
N LYS A 96 -5.81 -18.77 -7.94
CA LYS A 96 -6.05 -19.81 -8.93
C LYS A 96 -6.22 -19.22 -10.34
N PHE A 97 -7.01 -18.16 -10.49
CA PHE A 97 -7.16 -17.47 -11.77
C PHE A 97 -5.82 -16.93 -12.30
N LEU A 98 -5.03 -16.29 -11.44
CA LEU A 98 -3.72 -15.76 -11.84
C LEU A 98 -2.77 -16.87 -12.31
N GLN A 99 -2.76 -18.00 -11.61
CA GLN A 99 -1.94 -19.16 -11.95
C GLN A 99 -2.40 -19.81 -13.26
N ASP A 100 -3.70 -20.10 -13.39
CA ASP A 100 -4.26 -20.75 -14.58
C ASP A 100 -4.09 -19.86 -15.82
N LYS A 101 -4.31 -18.55 -15.68
CA LYS A 101 -4.32 -17.63 -16.80
C LYS A 101 -2.93 -17.11 -17.18
N TYR A 102 -2.14 -16.65 -16.22
CA TYR A 102 -0.85 -15.97 -16.46
C TYR A 102 0.37 -16.79 -16.04
N GLY A 103 0.17 -17.92 -15.36
CA GLY A 103 1.25 -18.75 -14.85
C GLY A 103 2.18 -19.30 -15.92
N GLY A 104 3.34 -19.74 -15.46
CA GLY A 104 4.36 -20.42 -16.25
C GLY A 104 5.40 -21.12 -15.38
N ASN A 105 6.30 -21.87 -16.00
CA ASN A 105 7.26 -22.74 -15.30
C ASN A 105 8.41 -22.00 -14.61
N ASN A 106 8.63 -20.74 -14.95
CA ASN A 106 9.71 -19.90 -14.41
C ASN A 106 9.19 -19.01 -13.29
N GLN A 107 10.08 -18.49 -12.43
CA GLN A 107 9.71 -17.48 -11.43
C GLN A 107 9.03 -16.27 -12.08
N TYR A 108 7.97 -15.76 -11.45
CA TYR A 108 7.27 -14.56 -11.84
C TYR A 108 6.58 -13.92 -10.64
N ALA A 109 6.22 -12.64 -10.79
CA ALA A 109 5.36 -11.92 -9.86
C ALA A 109 4.31 -11.13 -10.64
N LEU A 110 3.14 -10.95 -10.02
CA LEU A 110 2.02 -10.18 -10.54
C LEU A 110 1.54 -9.22 -9.45
N GLY A 111 1.22 -7.99 -9.82
CA GLY A 111 0.43 -7.10 -8.98
C GLY A 111 -0.90 -6.87 -9.67
N ILE A 112 -2.00 -6.92 -8.92
CA ILE A 112 -3.32 -6.60 -9.44
C ILE A 112 -4.09 -5.66 -8.52
N ASN A 113 -4.89 -4.78 -9.12
CA ASN A 113 -5.97 -4.10 -8.43
C ASN A 113 -7.29 -4.81 -8.73
N VAL A 114 -7.91 -5.37 -7.70
CA VAL A 114 -9.10 -6.22 -7.79
C VAL A 114 -10.32 -5.38 -7.45
N PRO A 115 -11.31 -5.26 -8.35
CA PRO A 115 -12.54 -4.53 -8.05
C PRO A 115 -13.17 -5.03 -6.75
N HIS A 116 -13.58 -4.11 -5.88
CA HIS A 116 -14.08 -4.41 -4.52
C HIS A 116 -15.09 -5.58 -4.46
N ARG A 117 -15.97 -5.70 -5.47
CA ARG A 117 -16.95 -6.80 -5.59
C ARG A 117 -16.37 -8.22 -5.65
N TYR A 118 -15.08 -8.38 -5.94
CA TYR A 118 -14.38 -9.66 -5.96
C TYR A 118 -13.45 -9.86 -4.75
N CYS A 119 -13.32 -8.86 -3.89
CA CYS A 119 -12.46 -8.86 -2.70
C CYS A 119 -13.13 -9.56 -1.54
N ASP A 120 -14.38 -9.17 -1.28
CA ASP A 120 -15.23 -9.69 -0.23
C ASP A 120 -16.29 -10.54 -0.92
N GLN A 121 -16.47 -11.80 -0.49
CA GLN A 121 -17.44 -12.81 -0.98
C GLN A 121 -16.88 -13.92 -1.88
N ASP A 122 -17.65 -15.00 -1.98
CA ASP A 122 -17.49 -16.16 -2.86
C ASP A 122 -17.74 -15.81 -4.36
N ALA A 123 -17.47 -14.56 -4.76
CA ALA A 123 -17.75 -14.07 -6.10
C ALA A 123 -17.03 -14.92 -7.15
N THR A 124 -17.77 -15.35 -8.17
CA THR A 124 -17.19 -16.08 -9.30
C THR A 124 -16.40 -15.10 -10.17
N LEU A 125 -15.13 -15.41 -10.42
CA LEU A 125 -14.31 -14.62 -11.32
C LEU A 125 -14.73 -14.92 -12.75
N ASP A 126 -15.31 -13.92 -13.42
CA ASP A 126 -15.81 -14.02 -14.79
C ASP A 126 -14.83 -13.36 -15.79
N GLN A 127 -15.21 -13.30 -17.07
CA GLN A 127 -14.40 -12.59 -18.08
C GLN A 127 -14.18 -11.09 -17.79
N ASN A 128 -14.94 -10.52 -16.85
CA ASN A 128 -14.87 -9.11 -16.45
C ASN A 128 -14.07 -8.89 -15.17
N PHE A 129 -13.30 -9.89 -14.72
CA PHE A 129 -12.45 -9.76 -13.54
C PHE A 129 -11.33 -8.71 -13.74
N LEU A 130 -10.61 -8.81 -14.88
CA LEU A 130 -9.56 -7.86 -15.29
C LEU A 130 -9.78 -7.44 -16.75
N PRO A 131 -10.84 -6.68 -17.07
CA PRO A 131 -11.23 -6.38 -18.45
C PRO A 131 -10.14 -5.66 -19.25
N ASP A 132 -9.40 -4.74 -18.63
CA ASP A 132 -8.36 -3.95 -19.32
C ASP A 132 -7.06 -4.75 -19.56
N ASP A 133 -6.91 -5.87 -18.87
CA ASP A 133 -5.73 -6.74 -18.91
C ASP A 133 -6.11 -8.21 -19.13
N ASN A 134 -7.19 -8.47 -19.88
CA ASN A 134 -7.75 -9.80 -20.06
C ASN A 134 -6.99 -10.67 -21.10
N ASP A 135 -6.13 -10.08 -21.93
CA ASP A 135 -5.31 -10.77 -22.92
C ASP A 135 -4.07 -11.40 -22.26
N ALA A 136 -4.22 -12.67 -21.88
CA ALA A 136 -3.17 -13.43 -21.23
C ALA A 136 -1.91 -13.61 -22.08
N GLN A 137 -2.06 -13.69 -23.40
CA GLN A 137 -0.91 -13.92 -24.29
C GLN A 137 -0.05 -12.66 -24.34
N LYS A 138 -0.68 -11.49 -24.51
CA LYS A 138 0.01 -10.20 -24.44
C LYS A 138 0.77 -10.00 -23.13
N VAL A 139 0.16 -10.36 -22.00
CA VAL A 139 0.81 -10.28 -20.68
C VAL A 139 2.04 -11.21 -20.61
N LYS A 140 1.90 -12.46 -21.07
CA LYS A 140 2.98 -13.46 -21.08
C LYS A 140 4.12 -13.05 -22.00
N ASP A 141 3.81 -12.55 -23.19
CA ASP A 141 4.80 -12.11 -24.19
C ASP A 141 5.60 -10.92 -23.68
N ALA A 142 4.96 -9.92 -23.09
CA ALA A 142 5.66 -8.77 -22.50
C ALA A 142 6.57 -9.18 -21.32
N MET A 143 6.14 -10.13 -20.49
CA MET A 143 6.99 -10.68 -19.42
C MET A 143 8.12 -11.57 -19.97
N ALA A 144 7.99 -12.09 -21.19
CA ALA A 144 9.02 -12.87 -21.88
C ALA A 144 9.99 -12.01 -22.68
N ASP A 145 9.63 -10.76 -22.99
CA ASP A 145 10.44 -9.79 -23.74
C ASP A 145 11.71 -9.37 -22.96
N ASP A 146 12.56 -8.54 -23.58
CA ASP A 146 13.83 -8.08 -23.02
C ASP A 146 13.66 -7.32 -21.70
N ASP A 147 12.58 -6.55 -21.58
CA ASP A 147 12.31 -5.80 -20.36
C ASP A 147 11.77 -6.64 -19.21
N LYS A 148 11.27 -7.85 -19.50
CA LYS A 148 10.72 -8.82 -18.54
C LYS A 148 9.59 -8.26 -17.67
N ILE A 149 8.87 -7.26 -18.16
CA ILE A 149 7.85 -6.51 -17.43
C ILE A 149 6.64 -6.30 -18.32
N TYR A 150 5.46 -6.59 -17.80
CA TYR A 150 4.17 -6.13 -18.32
C TYR A 150 3.65 -4.97 -17.44
N LYS A 151 3.14 -3.92 -18.07
CA LYS A 151 2.49 -2.78 -17.41
C LYS A 151 1.09 -2.54 -18.01
N GLY A 152 0.08 -3.00 -17.28
CA GLY A 152 -1.32 -2.79 -17.58
C GLY A 152 -1.98 -1.71 -16.72
N VAL A 153 -3.31 -1.68 -16.75
CA VAL A 153 -4.15 -0.76 -15.97
C VAL A 153 -4.51 -1.37 -14.62
N GLN A 154 -4.91 -2.64 -14.63
CA GLN A 154 -5.35 -3.42 -13.48
C GLN A 154 -4.35 -4.53 -13.12
N LEU A 155 -3.41 -4.86 -14.02
CA LEU A 155 -2.39 -5.88 -13.82
C LEU A 155 -1.01 -5.37 -14.23
N ILE A 156 -0.03 -5.62 -13.36
CA ILE A 156 1.40 -5.53 -13.68
C ILE A 156 2.03 -6.91 -13.50
N GLY A 157 3.06 -7.22 -14.25
CA GLY A 157 3.72 -8.52 -14.17
C GLY A 157 5.21 -8.44 -14.46
N ALA A 158 6.00 -9.31 -13.85
CA ALA A 158 7.42 -9.40 -14.14
C ALA A 158 7.96 -10.83 -14.03
N ARG A 159 9.03 -11.08 -14.79
CA ARG A 159 9.89 -12.27 -14.67
C ARG A 159 11.32 -11.84 -14.32
N PRO A 160 12.17 -12.74 -13.79
CA PRO A 160 13.56 -12.42 -13.53
C PRO A 160 14.26 -11.83 -14.76
N LYS A 161 15.01 -10.74 -14.55
CA LYS A 161 15.75 -10.03 -15.61
C LYS A 161 17.26 -10.12 -15.38
N PRO A 162 18.05 -10.60 -16.35
CA PRO A 162 19.51 -10.62 -16.25
C PRO A 162 20.12 -9.26 -15.94
N ILE A 163 21.13 -9.25 -15.07
CA ILE A 163 21.88 -8.04 -14.71
C ILE A 163 23.09 -7.91 -15.65
N GLY A 164 22.89 -7.26 -16.79
CA GLY A 164 23.95 -7.11 -17.79
C GLY A 164 24.43 -8.47 -18.29
N LYS A 165 25.74 -8.74 -18.17
CA LYS A 165 26.35 -10.03 -18.50
C LYS A 165 26.56 -10.95 -17.28
N SER A 166 25.98 -10.60 -16.13
CA SER A 166 26.09 -11.40 -14.91
C SER A 166 25.21 -12.65 -14.99
N GLN A 167 25.57 -13.68 -14.22
CA GLN A 167 24.71 -14.84 -13.95
C GLN A 167 23.58 -14.52 -12.96
N ASN A 168 23.58 -13.32 -12.37
CA ASN A 168 22.54 -12.87 -11.44
C ASN A 168 21.39 -12.18 -12.18
N ASN A 169 20.19 -12.32 -11.63
CA ASN A 169 18.98 -11.70 -12.13
C ASN A 169 18.41 -10.70 -11.10
N TYR A 170 17.82 -9.60 -11.58
CA TYR A 170 16.81 -8.91 -10.79
C TYR A 170 15.61 -9.82 -10.65
N HIS A 171 15.19 -10.09 -9.42
CA HIS A 171 14.00 -10.90 -9.14
C HIS A 171 12.73 -10.13 -9.52
N SER A 172 11.69 -10.87 -9.86
CA SER A 172 10.39 -10.32 -10.28
C SER A 172 9.80 -9.34 -9.27
N GLU A 173 9.95 -9.63 -7.98
CA GLU A 173 9.48 -8.80 -6.87
C GLU A 173 10.18 -7.44 -6.87
N TYR A 174 11.50 -7.46 -7.05
CA TYR A 174 12.32 -6.26 -7.10
C TYR A 174 11.98 -5.38 -8.31
N LEU A 175 11.67 -5.99 -9.46
CA LEU A 175 11.29 -5.25 -10.67
C LEU A 175 9.96 -4.50 -10.51
N LEU A 176 8.96 -5.11 -9.84
CA LEU A 176 7.65 -4.48 -9.65
C LEU A 176 7.62 -3.45 -8.51
N LEU A 177 8.36 -3.71 -7.42
CA LEU A 177 8.33 -2.89 -6.20
C LEU A 177 9.40 -1.79 -6.15
N ILE A 178 10.49 -1.90 -6.92
CA ILE A 178 11.62 -0.98 -6.83
C ILE A 178 12.08 -0.51 -8.20
N LYS A 179 12.44 -1.46 -9.06
CA LYS A 179 13.20 -1.19 -10.28
C LYS A 179 12.34 -1.47 -11.52
N SER A 180 11.36 -0.60 -11.72
CA SER A 180 10.55 -0.52 -12.94
C SER A 180 11.36 0.07 -14.10
N MET A 181 12.53 -0.49 -14.43
CA MET A 181 13.39 0.12 -15.45
C MET A 181 12.84 -0.08 -16.86
N SER A 182 11.81 0.68 -17.21
CA SER A 182 11.81 1.43 -18.45
C SER A 182 12.98 2.42 -18.38
N ARG A 183 13.74 2.59 -19.47
CA ARG A 183 14.83 3.58 -19.58
C ARG A 183 14.38 5.04 -19.33
N ARG A 184 13.08 5.27 -19.14
CA ARG A 184 12.43 6.56 -18.87
C ARG A 184 12.00 6.78 -17.41
N LEU A 185 12.07 5.78 -16.53
CA LEU A 185 11.59 5.91 -15.14
C LEU A 185 12.76 6.09 -14.16
N ARG A 186 12.68 7.13 -13.32
CA ARG A 186 13.65 7.36 -12.22
C ARG A 186 13.56 6.17 -11.25
N ARG A 187 14.66 5.86 -10.56
CA ARG A 187 14.88 4.70 -9.66
C ARG A 187 13.88 4.54 -8.48
N PHE A 188 12.79 5.31 -8.46
CA PHE A 188 11.80 5.42 -7.38
C PHE A 188 10.35 5.56 -7.90
N ASP A 189 10.03 5.04 -9.10
CA ASP A 189 8.64 4.98 -9.58
C ASP A 189 8.15 3.53 -9.66
N PRO A 190 7.86 2.89 -8.52
CA PRO A 190 7.50 1.48 -8.49
C PRO A 190 6.18 1.24 -9.22
N LEU A 191 6.12 0.24 -10.10
CA LEU A 191 4.91 -0.05 -10.88
C LEU A 191 3.73 -0.37 -9.97
N MET A 192 3.98 -0.98 -8.82
CA MET A 192 2.91 -1.27 -7.86
C MET A 192 2.17 -0.02 -7.38
N LYS A 193 2.83 1.16 -7.38
CA LYS A 193 2.19 2.43 -7.03
C LYS A 193 1.08 2.80 -8.01
N THR A 194 1.20 2.46 -9.30
CA THR A 194 0.15 2.79 -10.28
C THR A 194 -1.14 2.02 -10.01
N LEU A 195 -1.03 0.81 -9.45
CA LEU A 195 -2.20 0.04 -9.03
C LEU A 195 -2.80 0.62 -7.75
N LEU A 196 -1.97 0.90 -6.75
CA LEU A 196 -2.41 1.43 -5.46
C LEU A 196 -3.06 2.81 -5.53
N ASP A 197 -2.60 3.67 -6.46
CA ASP A 197 -3.15 5.02 -6.64
C ASP A 197 -4.47 5.04 -7.44
N SER A 198 -4.81 3.94 -8.14
CA SER A 198 -5.91 3.96 -9.11
C SER A 198 -7.29 4.00 -8.45
N LYS A 199 -7.54 3.18 -7.42
CA LYS A 199 -8.81 3.08 -6.67
C LYS A 199 -8.54 2.60 -5.25
N THR A 200 -8.95 3.39 -4.26
CA THR A 200 -8.61 3.16 -2.84
C THR A 200 -9.48 2.12 -2.13
N ASP A 201 -10.68 1.85 -2.66
CA ASP A 201 -11.66 0.92 -2.07
C ASP A 201 -11.54 -0.51 -2.64
N ASP A 202 -10.86 -0.64 -3.77
CA ASP A 202 -10.52 -1.92 -4.39
C ASP A 202 -9.39 -2.60 -3.59
N CYS A 203 -9.31 -3.93 -3.65
CA CYS A 203 -8.26 -4.65 -2.94
C CYS A 203 -7.04 -4.91 -3.82
N THR A 204 -5.86 -4.82 -3.22
CA THR A 204 -4.60 -5.00 -3.92
C THR A 204 -3.97 -6.34 -3.57
N VAL A 205 -3.68 -7.16 -4.60
CA VAL A 205 -3.00 -8.45 -4.42
C VAL A 205 -1.64 -8.40 -5.10
N PHE A 206 -0.60 -8.70 -4.33
CA PHE A 206 0.76 -8.90 -4.83
C PHE A 206 1.11 -10.38 -4.78
N PHE A 207 1.10 -11.05 -5.93
CA PHE A 207 1.35 -12.48 -6.06
C PHE A 207 2.78 -12.75 -6.54
N THR A 208 3.45 -13.74 -5.95
CA THR A 208 4.75 -14.25 -6.40
C THR A 208 4.70 -15.78 -6.51
N LEU A 209 5.37 -16.36 -7.51
CA LEU A 209 5.45 -17.82 -7.59
C LEU A 209 6.19 -18.41 -6.38
N ASN A 210 7.38 -17.87 -6.11
CA ASN A 210 8.22 -18.28 -4.99
C ASN A 210 8.16 -17.23 -3.87
N SER A 211 8.42 -17.63 -2.63
CA SER A 211 8.63 -16.69 -1.54
C SER A 211 9.85 -15.79 -1.82
N PRO A 212 9.83 -14.53 -1.33
CA PRO A 212 10.99 -13.65 -1.45
C PRO A 212 12.23 -14.24 -0.77
N CYS A 213 13.26 -14.52 -1.56
CA CYS A 213 14.45 -15.21 -1.07
C CYS A 213 15.13 -14.48 0.10
N VAL A 214 15.63 -15.25 1.07
CA VAL A 214 16.28 -14.78 2.30
C VAL A 214 17.55 -14.01 2.02
N LYS A 215 18.35 -14.46 1.04
CA LYS A 215 19.67 -13.88 0.74
C LYS A 215 19.60 -12.43 0.25
N THR A 216 18.50 -12.02 -0.37
CA THR A 216 18.41 -10.68 -0.98
C THR A 216 17.05 -10.01 -0.80
N CYS A 217 15.97 -10.60 -1.29
CA CYS A 217 14.67 -9.93 -1.38
C CYS A 217 14.04 -9.68 0.00
N SER A 218 14.13 -10.66 0.90
CA SER A 218 13.53 -10.56 2.23
C SER A 218 14.52 -10.21 3.34
N THR A 219 15.81 -10.04 3.02
CA THR A 219 16.81 -9.56 3.98
C THR A 219 16.48 -8.12 4.41
N PRO A 220 16.30 -7.83 5.71
CA PRO A 220 16.15 -6.47 6.17
C PRO A 220 17.37 -5.61 5.78
N ASN A 221 17.13 -4.38 5.31
CA ASN A 221 18.17 -3.40 4.94
C ASN A 221 19.14 -3.81 3.82
N GLY A 222 18.92 -4.94 3.14
CA GLY A 222 19.73 -5.35 1.99
C GLY A 222 19.53 -4.42 0.78
N GLN A 223 20.56 -4.28 -0.06
CA GLN A 223 20.51 -3.44 -1.28
C GLN A 223 19.37 -3.82 -2.24
N TYR A 224 19.01 -5.10 -2.27
CA TYR A 224 17.93 -5.65 -3.10
C TYR A 224 16.68 -6.02 -2.29
N SER A 225 16.61 -5.57 -1.03
CA SER A 225 15.48 -5.83 -0.14
C SER A 225 14.22 -5.16 -0.66
N ILE A 226 13.11 -5.90 -0.69
CA ILE A 226 11.79 -5.36 -1.04
C ILE A 226 11.09 -4.71 0.16
N ILE A 227 11.58 -4.95 1.38
CA ILE A 227 10.92 -4.49 2.62
C ILE A 227 10.74 -2.97 2.67
N PRO A 228 11.75 -2.13 2.36
CA PRO A 228 11.55 -0.68 2.35
C PRO A 228 10.50 -0.22 1.34
N ALA A 229 10.43 -0.87 0.17
CA ALA A 229 9.44 -0.55 -0.85
C ALA A 229 8.02 -0.97 -0.43
N LEU A 230 7.87 -2.17 0.14
CA LEU A 230 6.60 -2.61 0.72
C LEU A 230 6.11 -1.62 1.77
N ARG A 231 7.00 -1.16 2.66
CA ARG A 231 6.67 -0.18 3.69
C ARG A 231 6.18 1.13 3.09
N MET A 232 6.93 1.68 2.13
CA MET A 232 6.57 2.92 1.44
C MET A 232 5.21 2.82 0.74
N LEU A 233 4.88 1.67 0.16
CA LEU A 233 3.69 1.47 -0.66
C LEU A 233 2.43 1.12 0.16
N PHE A 234 2.56 0.23 1.14
CA PHE A 234 1.42 -0.40 1.79
C PHE A 234 1.14 0.08 3.22
N GLN A 235 2.10 0.73 3.90
CA GLN A 235 1.94 1.09 5.32
C GLN A 235 0.76 2.05 5.56
N ASN A 236 0.49 2.95 4.61
CA ASN A 236 -0.62 3.91 4.69
C ASN A 236 -1.78 3.58 3.72
N HIS A 237 -1.72 2.43 3.04
CA HIS A 237 -2.80 2.01 2.17
C HIS A 237 -3.92 1.37 3.02
N ASN A 238 -5.11 1.97 2.98
CA ASN A 238 -6.24 1.55 3.82
C ASN A 238 -7.09 0.43 3.20
N GLY A 239 -7.01 0.22 1.89
CA GLY A 239 -7.75 -0.84 1.21
C GLY A 239 -7.29 -2.26 1.62
N PRO A 240 -8.13 -3.27 1.38
CA PRO A 240 -7.76 -4.66 1.64
C PRO A 240 -6.54 -5.03 0.79
N LYS A 241 -5.59 -5.74 1.38
CA LYS A 241 -4.30 -6.02 0.73
C LYS A 241 -3.74 -7.37 1.12
N ALA A 242 -3.07 -8.02 0.19
CA ALA A 242 -2.44 -9.30 0.42
C ALA A 242 -1.11 -9.43 -0.34
N PHE A 243 -0.09 -9.90 0.36
CA PHE A 243 1.11 -10.47 -0.25
C PHE A 243 0.88 -11.98 -0.31
N VAL A 244 0.89 -12.54 -1.51
CA VAL A 244 0.68 -13.97 -1.74
C VAL A 244 1.92 -14.56 -2.36
N PHE A 245 2.40 -15.69 -1.84
CA PHE A 245 3.32 -16.55 -2.57
C PHE A 245 2.75 -17.96 -2.71
N ASN A 246 3.12 -18.68 -3.77
CA ASN A 246 2.61 -20.04 -3.97
C ASN A 246 3.44 -21.09 -3.22
N ARG A 247 4.77 -21.06 -3.40
CA ARG A 247 5.70 -21.98 -2.77
C ARG A 247 6.87 -21.27 -2.11
N VAL A 248 7.47 -21.89 -1.11
CA VAL A 248 8.70 -21.41 -0.51
C VAL A 248 9.82 -21.54 -1.54
N TRP A 249 10.72 -20.55 -1.61
CA TRP A 249 11.90 -20.67 -2.44
C TRP A 249 12.73 -21.87 -2.00
N ASP A 250 13.08 -22.77 -2.91
CA ASP A 250 13.63 -24.10 -2.57
C ASP A 250 14.91 -24.02 -1.72
N HIS A 251 15.72 -22.96 -1.90
CA HIS A 251 16.93 -22.75 -1.12
C HIS A 251 16.70 -22.21 0.30
N ASP A 252 15.47 -21.81 0.62
CA ASP A 252 15.08 -21.22 1.90
C ASP A 252 14.04 -22.09 2.65
N VAL A 253 13.76 -23.30 2.17
CA VAL A 253 12.96 -24.28 2.90
C VAL A 253 13.62 -24.57 4.25
N ASP A 254 12.84 -24.47 5.33
CA ASP A 254 13.31 -24.62 6.72
C ASP A 254 14.42 -23.64 7.15
N ASN A 255 14.64 -22.56 6.38
CA ASN A 255 15.60 -21.53 6.75
C ASN A 255 15.04 -20.68 7.91
N PRO A 256 15.69 -20.64 9.10
CA PRO A 256 15.20 -19.88 10.25
C PRO A 256 15.15 -18.36 9.99
N GLU A 257 15.96 -17.84 9.08
CA GLU A 257 15.88 -16.44 8.67
C GLU A 257 14.58 -16.15 7.90
N TRP A 258 14.07 -17.10 7.13
CA TRP A 258 12.79 -16.93 6.43
C TRP A 258 11.63 -16.74 7.41
N GLU A 259 11.62 -17.46 8.53
CA GLU A 259 10.61 -17.29 9.58
C GLU A 259 10.60 -15.86 10.17
N ASN A 260 11.76 -15.25 10.35
CA ASN A 260 11.86 -13.88 10.84
C ASN A 260 11.50 -12.85 9.75
N ASN A 261 11.92 -13.12 8.51
CA ASN A 261 11.66 -12.24 7.39
C ASN A 261 10.17 -12.18 7.03
N ILE A 262 9.46 -13.31 7.05
CA ILE A 262 8.02 -13.35 6.78
C ILE A 262 7.21 -12.60 7.84
N LYS A 263 7.61 -12.65 9.13
CA LYS A 263 7.01 -11.82 10.19
C LYS A 263 7.19 -10.33 9.89
N THR A 264 8.40 -9.95 9.46
CA THR A 264 8.73 -8.57 9.09
C THR A 264 7.88 -8.06 7.93
N ILE A 265 7.69 -8.88 6.89
CA ILE A 265 6.82 -8.56 5.75
C ILE A 265 5.36 -8.49 6.20
N ASN A 266 4.89 -9.44 7.02
CA ASN A 266 3.51 -9.50 7.50
C ASN A 266 3.09 -8.29 8.35
N ALA A 267 4.04 -7.66 9.05
CA ALA A 267 3.79 -6.42 9.78
C ALA A 267 3.49 -5.22 8.85
N ILE A 268 3.80 -5.33 7.55
CA ILE A 268 3.57 -4.28 6.55
C ILE A 268 2.34 -4.61 5.70
N ILE A 269 2.25 -5.85 5.25
CA ILE A 269 1.19 -6.35 4.38
C ILE A 269 0.86 -7.79 4.78
N PRO A 270 -0.41 -8.17 5.02
CA PRO A 270 -0.77 -9.54 5.37
C PRO A 270 -0.23 -10.56 4.37
N VAL A 271 0.53 -11.55 4.87
CA VAL A 271 1.17 -12.56 4.03
C VAL A 271 0.37 -13.85 4.02
N TYR A 272 0.17 -14.39 2.83
CA TYR A 272 -0.51 -15.66 2.60
C TYR A 272 0.35 -16.58 1.74
N ARG A 273 0.29 -17.88 2.04
CA ARG A 273 0.70 -18.91 1.09
C ARG A 273 -0.55 -19.47 0.42
N CYS A 274 -0.57 -19.48 -0.90
CA CYS A 274 -1.69 -20.02 -1.67
C CYS A 274 -1.23 -21.13 -2.60
N ASP A 275 -1.67 -22.35 -2.35
CA ASP A 275 -1.28 -23.54 -3.09
C ASP A 275 -2.50 -24.41 -3.41
N GLU A 276 -2.58 -24.93 -4.64
CA GLU A 276 -3.71 -25.75 -5.12
C GLU A 276 -5.11 -25.19 -4.81
N GLY A 277 -5.27 -23.85 -4.86
CA GLY A 277 -6.56 -23.21 -4.56
C GLY A 277 -6.91 -23.16 -3.07
N GLN A 278 -5.95 -23.41 -2.17
CA GLN A 278 -6.07 -23.14 -0.74
C GLN A 278 -5.14 -22.01 -0.34
N CYS A 279 -5.63 -21.07 0.45
CA CYS A 279 -4.84 -19.95 0.96
C CYS A 279 -4.79 -20.01 2.48
N ILE A 280 -3.59 -19.89 3.03
CA ILE A 280 -3.35 -19.87 4.48
C ILE A 280 -2.69 -18.56 4.84
N ARG A 281 -3.14 -17.93 5.92
CA ARG A 281 -2.47 -16.76 6.48
C ARG A 281 -1.21 -17.22 7.18
N CYS A 282 -0.07 -16.68 6.78
CA CYS A 282 1.20 -17.21 7.24
C CYS A 282 1.56 -16.82 8.66
N VAL A 283 1.09 -15.67 9.15
CA VAL A 283 1.42 -15.19 10.50
C VAL A 283 0.13 -14.90 11.26
N ASN A 284 -0.01 -15.56 12.42
CA ASN A 284 -1.11 -15.33 13.34
C ASN A 284 -0.57 -15.23 14.77
N ASN A 285 -0.85 -14.12 15.47
CA ASN A 285 -0.34 -13.85 16.82
C ASN A 285 1.19 -14.08 16.95
N ASN A 286 1.96 -13.56 15.98
CA ASN A 286 3.42 -13.72 15.85
C ASN A 286 3.94 -15.16 15.63
N ASN A 287 3.06 -16.14 15.52
CA ASN A 287 3.41 -17.52 15.15
C ASN A 287 3.32 -17.67 13.63
N VAL A 288 4.31 -18.34 13.04
CA VAL A 288 4.31 -18.65 11.60
C VAL A 288 3.75 -20.04 11.38
N ASP A 289 2.79 -20.17 10.46
CA ASP A 289 2.30 -21.47 10.04
C ASP A 289 3.43 -22.24 9.35
N LYS A 290 3.70 -23.48 9.78
CA LYS A 290 4.79 -24.31 9.22
C LYS A 290 4.66 -24.51 7.72
N ARG A 291 3.43 -24.54 7.19
CA ARG A 291 3.19 -24.62 5.75
C ARG A 291 3.70 -23.37 5.03
N CYS A 292 3.97 -22.25 5.68
CA CYS A 292 4.64 -21.11 5.05
C CYS A 292 6.18 -21.18 5.09
N LEU A 293 6.75 -22.22 5.70
CA LEU A 293 8.20 -22.43 5.85
C LEU A 293 8.73 -23.63 5.06
N GLN A 294 7.83 -24.51 4.60
CA GLN A 294 8.16 -25.77 3.94
C GLN A 294 7.41 -25.93 2.62
N ASN A 295 8.04 -26.49 1.60
CA ASN A 295 7.30 -27.00 0.44
C ASN A 295 6.72 -28.38 0.78
N GLN A 296 5.48 -28.64 0.38
CA GLN A 296 4.94 -29.99 0.55
C GLN A 296 5.66 -30.90 -0.44
N SER A 297 6.15 -32.03 0.03
CA SER A 297 6.57 -33.11 -0.85
C SER A 297 5.31 -33.68 -1.50
N HIS A 298 5.08 -33.35 -2.77
CA HIS A 298 4.19 -34.14 -3.61
C HIS A 298 4.88 -35.51 -3.75
N GLY A 299 4.44 -36.47 -2.92
CA GLY A 299 4.85 -37.87 -3.00
C GLY A 299 4.29 -38.56 -4.23
#